data_AF-A0A9D5NIR1-F1
#
_entry.id   AF-A0A9D5NIR1-F1
#
_cell.length_a   1.000
_cell.length_b   1.000
_cell.length_c   1.000
_cell.angle_alpha   90.00
_cell.angle_beta   90.00
_cell.angle_gamma   90.00
#
_symmetry.space_group_name_H-M   'P 1'
#
loop_
_entity.id
_entity.type
_entity.pdbx_description
1 polymer ?
#
loop_
_entity_poly.entity_id
_entity_poly.type
_entity_poly.pdbx_seq_one_letter_code
_entity_poly.pdbx_strand_id
1 'polypeptide(L)'
;MENSIRNGDSMRKELKYMNIEYTDKDKLYIEELVDYIEKVSQEIVNFFGIEDFGNKVEVKLWEDLSKYRTSQFKIYLCGAEKIDELPKWCCGFAYSDNNISYVETLCLEEYRKTLGHQNGTLDDLKHLILHEFTHAVHLKINDKDYQWLSEGLATTISHQYDNYELTFDATLEQIQGEDYTHYTNYHTMFYYVYETYGREYILQLVNNYELQKQETERLYNETVEYISNKTPKRK
;
A
#
# COMPACT_ATOMS: atom_id res chain seq x y z
N MET A 1 13.63 10.44 -42.83
CA MET A 1 12.37 10.52 -42.05
C MET A 1 12.69 9.92 -40.70
N GLU A 2 13.19 10.75 -39.79
CA GLU A 2 13.37 10.37 -38.39
C GLU A 2 12.02 10.60 -37.69
N ASN A 3 11.37 9.51 -37.31
CA ASN A 3 10.20 9.57 -36.44
C ASN A 3 10.68 9.91 -35.03
N SER A 4 10.70 11.20 -34.69
CA SER A 4 10.82 11.62 -33.29
C SER A 4 9.51 11.25 -32.59
N ILE A 5 9.52 10.16 -31.84
CA ILE A 5 8.48 9.90 -30.84
C ILE A 5 8.67 10.98 -29.78
N ARG A 6 7.77 11.96 -29.73
CA ARG A 6 7.68 12.88 -28.59
C ARG A 6 7.26 12.03 -27.39
N ASN A 7 8.22 11.64 -26.56
CA ASN A 7 7.90 11.32 -25.17
C ASN A 7 7.30 12.59 -24.59
N GLY A 8 6.08 12.52 -24.04
CA GLY A 8 5.53 13.66 -23.30
C GLY A 8 6.52 14.08 -22.22
N ASP A 9 6.71 15.40 -22.05
CA ASP A 9 7.64 15.91 -21.06
C ASP A 9 7.15 15.46 -19.67
N SER A 10 7.91 14.55 -19.06
CA SER A 10 7.69 14.15 -17.68
C SER A 10 7.99 15.32 -16.74
N MET A 11 7.10 15.54 -15.78
CA MET A 11 7.21 16.61 -14.77
C MET A 11 7.46 15.99 -13.40
N ARG A 12 7.98 16.81 -12.46
CA ARG A 12 8.34 16.37 -11.11
C ARG A 12 7.84 17.34 -10.05
N LYS A 13 7.25 16.80 -8.98
CA LYS A 13 7.00 17.49 -7.72
C LYS A 13 7.94 16.93 -6.66
N GLU A 14 8.63 17.81 -5.95
CA GLU A 14 9.50 17.44 -4.84
C GLU A 14 8.78 17.73 -3.52
N LEU A 15 8.56 16.67 -2.74
CA LEU A 15 7.90 16.66 -1.44
C LEU A 15 8.95 16.39 -0.36
N LYS A 16 8.59 16.46 0.94
CA LYS A 16 9.56 16.17 2.01
C LYS A 16 10.09 14.74 1.94
N TYR A 17 9.20 13.77 1.72
CA TYR A 17 9.53 12.33 1.74
C TYR A 17 9.45 11.64 0.38
N MET A 18 8.99 12.35 -0.66
CA MET A 18 8.74 11.77 -1.98
C MET A 18 9.23 12.69 -3.09
N ASN A 19 9.46 12.08 -4.24
CA ASN A 19 9.53 12.76 -5.51
C ASN A 19 8.48 12.16 -6.43
N ILE A 20 7.52 12.96 -6.89
CA ILE A 20 6.40 12.48 -7.71
C ILE A 20 6.63 12.87 -9.16
N GLU A 21 6.86 11.86 -10.00
CA GLU A 21 6.90 11.94 -11.46
C GLU A 21 5.49 11.80 -12.04
N TYR A 22 5.09 12.75 -12.89
CA TYR A 22 3.74 12.83 -13.47
C TYR A 22 3.76 13.42 -14.88
N THR A 23 2.64 13.36 -15.60
CA THR A 23 2.54 13.87 -16.98
C THR A 23 1.44 14.90 -17.13
N ASP A 24 1.22 15.38 -18.37
CA ASP A 24 0.15 16.35 -18.68
C ASP A 24 -1.25 15.86 -18.27
N LYS A 25 -1.46 14.54 -18.17
CA LYS A 25 -2.73 13.95 -17.72
C LYS A 25 -3.08 14.29 -16.27
N ASP A 26 -2.08 14.55 -15.43
CA ASP A 26 -2.27 14.78 -13.99
C ASP A 26 -2.46 16.26 -13.64
N LYS A 27 -2.18 17.18 -14.56
CA LYS A 27 -2.13 18.63 -14.31
C LYS A 27 -3.38 19.21 -13.64
N LEU A 28 -4.54 18.61 -13.89
CA LEU A 28 -5.81 19.09 -13.33
C LEU A 28 -5.97 18.82 -11.84
N TYR A 29 -5.24 17.85 -11.28
CA TYR A 29 -5.39 17.44 -9.89
C TYR A 29 -4.07 17.35 -9.12
N ILE A 30 -2.92 17.50 -9.78
CA ILE A 30 -1.61 17.25 -9.15
C ILE A 30 -1.37 18.10 -7.91
N GLU A 31 -1.78 19.37 -7.89
CA GLU A 31 -1.60 20.24 -6.70
C GLU A 31 -2.42 19.72 -5.50
N GLU A 32 -3.68 19.36 -5.71
CA GLU A 32 -4.53 18.80 -4.66
C GLU A 32 -4.01 17.44 -4.16
N LEU A 33 -3.49 16.63 -5.09
CA LEU A 33 -2.88 15.34 -4.80
C LEU A 33 -1.64 15.51 -3.90
N VAL A 34 -0.71 16.39 -4.27
CA VAL A 34 0.53 16.58 -3.50
C VAL A 34 0.28 17.24 -2.15
N ASP A 35 -0.65 18.19 -2.04
CA ASP A 35 -0.98 18.84 -0.77
C ASP A 35 -1.49 17.82 0.26
N TYR A 36 -2.33 16.87 -0.18
CA TYR A 36 -2.82 15.81 0.69
C TYR A 36 -1.72 14.81 1.04
N ILE A 37 -0.94 14.36 0.05
CA ILE A 37 0.13 13.39 0.26
C ILE A 37 1.22 13.94 1.18
N GLU A 38 1.62 15.20 1.04
CA GLU A 38 2.64 15.82 1.89
C GLU A 38 2.22 15.77 3.37
N LYS A 39 0.93 16.04 3.65
CA LYS A 39 0.40 15.94 5.01
C LYS A 39 0.41 14.52 5.54
N VAL A 40 -0.18 13.57 4.81
CA VAL A 40 -0.38 12.20 5.33
C VAL A 40 0.93 11.41 5.34
N SER A 41 1.84 11.64 4.39
CA SER A 41 3.17 11.01 4.40
C SER A 41 3.96 11.37 5.66
N GLN A 42 3.79 12.59 6.20
CA GLN A 42 4.39 12.98 7.48
C GLN A 42 3.81 12.17 8.65
N GLU A 43 2.51 11.89 8.64
CA GLU A 43 1.84 11.08 9.66
C GLU A 43 2.36 9.63 9.61
N ILE A 44 2.49 9.06 8.40
CA ILE A 44 3.08 7.72 8.18
C ILE A 44 4.52 7.66 8.70
N VAL A 45 5.38 8.61 8.33
CA VAL A 45 6.78 8.61 8.79
C VAL A 45 6.89 8.75 10.31
N ASN A 46 6.03 9.59 10.91
CA ASN A 46 5.96 9.73 12.37
C ASN A 46 5.47 8.44 13.04
N PHE A 47 4.52 7.73 12.42
CA PHE A 47 4.06 6.43 12.92
C PHE A 47 5.23 5.46 13.06
N PHE A 48 6.13 5.38 12.07
CA PHE A 48 7.32 4.52 12.17
C PHE A 48 8.44 5.07 13.04
N GLY A 49 8.41 6.35 13.39
CA GLY A 49 9.43 6.99 14.22
C GLY A 49 10.79 7.12 13.52
N ILE A 50 10.78 7.26 12.18
CA ILE A 50 12.01 7.41 11.39
C ILE A 50 12.51 8.85 11.52
N GLU A 51 13.65 9.02 12.20
CA GLU A 51 14.31 10.34 12.35
C GLU A 51 15.13 10.72 11.11
N ASP A 52 15.86 9.76 10.54
CA ASP A 52 16.61 9.92 9.28
C ASP A 52 15.96 9.09 8.18
N PHE A 53 15.26 9.77 7.27
CA PHE A 53 14.53 9.13 6.18
C PHE A 53 15.45 8.66 5.03
N GLY A 54 16.68 9.19 4.97
CA GLY A 54 17.59 8.98 3.85
C GLY A 54 17.00 9.44 2.52
N ASN A 55 17.08 8.58 1.50
CA ASN A 55 16.57 8.87 0.17
C ASN A 55 15.04 8.97 0.16
N LYS A 56 14.52 10.01 -0.50
CA LYS A 56 13.09 10.15 -0.81
C LYS A 56 12.58 8.95 -1.61
N VAL A 57 11.31 8.63 -1.45
CA VAL A 57 10.64 7.61 -2.26
C VAL A 57 10.36 8.20 -3.64
N GLU A 58 10.80 7.52 -4.70
CA GLU A 58 10.49 7.92 -6.07
C GLU A 58 9.13 7.35 -6.47
N VAL A 59 8.15 8.24 -6.66
CA VAL A 59 6.78 7.90 -7.02
C VAL A 59 6.58 8.19 -8.50
N LYS A 60 6.00 7.25 -9.25
CA LYS A 60 5.69 7.44 -10.67
C LYS A 60 4.22 7.18 -10.98
N LEU A 61 3.57 8.16 -11.59
CA LEU A 61 2.21 8.06 -12.12
C LEU A 61 2.27 7.69 -13.61
N TRP A 62 1.96 6.43 -13.91
CA TRP A 62 1.99 5.93 -15.28
C TRP A 62 0.76 6.39 -16.07
N GLU A 63 0.99 7.04 -17.21
CA GLU A 63 -0.04 7.48 -18.16
C GLU A 63 -0.49 6.40 -19.17
N ASP A 64 0.07 5.20 -19.07
CA ASP A 64 -0.21 4.06 -19.95
C ASP A 64 -0.24 2.75 -19.14
N LEU A 65 -1.44 2.19 -18.99
CA LEU A 65 -1.67 0.93 -18.25
C LEU A 65 -0.87 -0.26 -18.82
N SER A 66 -0.65 -0.31 -20.13
CA SER A 66 0.06 -1.44 -20.76
C SER A 66 1.56 -1.37 -20.47
N LYS A 67 2.14 -0.17 -20.49
CA LYS A 67 3.53 0.05 -20.08
C LYS A 67 3.74 -0.22 -18.59
N TYR A 68 2.82 0.26 -17.73
CA TYR A 68 2.83 -0.06 -16.30
C TYR A 68 2.88 -1.58 -16.08
N ARG A 69 1.93 -2.33 -16.67
CA ARG A 69 1.90 -3.79 -16.53
C ARG A 69 3.17 -4.47 -17.04
N THR A 70 3.72 -4.01 -18.16
CA THR A 70 4.98 -4.55 -18.70
C THR A 70 6.16 -4.28 -17.78
N SER A 71 6.22 -3.09 -17.16
CA SER A 71 7.25 -2.73 -16.17
C SER A 71 7.15 -3.62 -14.94
N GLN A 72 5.95 -3.69 -14.36
CA GLN A 72 5.68 -4.42 -13.13
C GLN A 72 5.86 -5.93 -13.29
N PHE A 73 5.51 -6.48 -14.45
CA PHE A 73 5.69 -7.90 -14.73
C PHE A 73 7.17 -8.31 -14.68
N LYS A 74 8.07 -7.43 -15.14
CA LYS A 74 9.52 -7.67 -15.06
C LYS A 74 10.02 -7.68 -13.61
N ILE A 75 9.52 -6.76 -12.79
CA ILE A 75 9.86 -6.71 -11.36
C ILE A 75 9.40 -7.99 -10.66
N TYR A 76 8.16 -8.40 -10.92
CA TYR A 76 7.56 -9.59 -10.31
C TYR A 76 8.28 -10.89 -10.71
N LEU A 77 8.68 -11.03 -11.97
CA LEU A 77 9.43 -12.20 -12.45
C LEU A 77 10.83 -12.31 -11.85
N CYS A 78 11.44 -11.21 -11.40
CA CYS A 78 12.72 -11.27 -10.70
C CYS A 78 12.61 -11.92 -9.30
N GLY A 79 11.39 -12.15 -8.78
CA GLY A 79 11.14 -12.75 -7.47
C GLY A 79 10.25 -14.00 -7.45
N ALA A 80 9.57 -14.37 -8.55
CA ALA A 80 8.64 -15.49 -8.59
C ALA A 80 8.80 -16.35 -9.86
N GLU A 81 8.88 -17.67 -9.71
CA GLU A 81 9.12 -18.59 -10.84
C GLU A 81 7.89 -18.85 -11.74
N LYS A 82 6.68 -18.37 -11.43
CA LYS A 82 5.46 -18.82 -12.13
C LYS A 82 4.31 -17.79 -12.16
N ILE A 83 4.50 -16.66 -12.82
CA ILE A 83 3.38 -15.79 -13.18
C ILE A 83 3.41 -15.52 -14.68
N ASP A 84 2.31 -15.82 -15.35
CA ASP A 84 2.15 -15.62 -16.80
C ASP A 84 1.68 -14.19 -17.13
N GLU A 85 0.90 -13.57 -16.24
CA GLU A 85 0.40 -12.19 -16.37
C GLU A 85 0.14 -11.55 -15.00
N LEU A 86 0.30 -10.22 -14.90
CA LEU A 86 -0.11 -9.49 -13.70
C LEU A 86 -1.63 -9.50 -13.51
N PRO A 87 -2.13 -9.60 -12.26
CA PRO A 87 -3.56 -9.50 -11.99
C PRO A 87 -4.17 -8.21 -12.54
N LYS A 88 -5.34 -8.32 -13.18
CA LYS A 88 -6.00 -7.18 -13.87
C LYS A 88 -6.43 -6.03 -12.94
N TRP A 89 -6.54 -6.31 -11.65
CA TRP A 89 -6.89 -5.36 -10.59
C TRP A 89 -5.67 -4.60 -10.03
N CYS A 90 -4.44 -5.09 -10.28
CA CYS A 90 -3.22 -4.45 -9.77
C CYS A 90 -3.03 -3.06 -10.39
N CYS A 91 -2.85 -2.06 -9.54
CA CYS A 91 -2.80 -0.64 -9.90
C CYS A 91 -1.77 0.19 -9.12
N GLY A 92 -1.14 -0.41 -8.11
CA GLY A 92 -0.03 0.14 -7.35
C GLY A 92 0.98 -0.95 -7.01
N PHE A 93 2.22 -0.54 -6.78
CA PHE A 93 3.28 -1.41 -6.29
C PHE A 93 4.39 -0.60 -5.61
N ALA A 94 4.95 -1.15 -4.54
CA ALA A 94 6.12 -0.62 -3.86
C ALA A 94 7.29 -1.62 -3.88
N TYR A 95 8.49 -1.13 -4.11
CA TYR A 95 9.71 -1.95 -4.07
C TYR A 95 10.94 -1.12 -3.72
N SER A 96 12.08 -1.78 -3.49
CA SER A 96 13.36 -1.10 -3.31
C SER A 96 14.40 -1.67 -4.27
N ASP A 97 15.20 -0.78 -4.87
CA ASP A 97 16.36 -1.13 -5.68
C ASP A 97 17.52 -0.18 -5.34
N ASN A 98 18.71 -0.74 -5.10
CA ASN A 98 19.92 0.01 -4.76
C ASN A 98 19.73 1.05 -3.62
N ASN A 99 19.01 0.69 -2.54
CA ASN A 99 18.68 1.57 -1.40
C ASN A 99 17.80 2.80 -1.76
N ILE A 100 17.12 2.76 -2.90
CA ILE A 100 16.08 3.70 -3.28
C ILE A 100 14.75 2.95 -3.27
N SER A 101 13.77 3.51 -2.58
CA SER A 101 12.42 2.94 -2.56
C SER A 101 11.59 3.62 -3.64
N TYR A 102 10.77 2.81 -4.32
CA TYR A 102 9.94 3.23 -5.44
C TYR A 102 8.49 2.90 -5.14
N VAL A 103 7.61 3.78 -5.60
CA VAL A 103 6.18 3.56 -5.68
C VAL A 103 5.76 3.79 -7.11
N GLU A 104 5.18 2.79 -7.76
CA GLU A 104 4.64 2.94 -9.10
C GLU A 104 3.13 2.74 -9.06
N THR A 105 2.38 3.75 -9.52
CA THR A 105 0.92 3.67 -9.64
C THR A 105 0.47 4.20 -10.99
N LEU A 106 -0.82 4.06 -11.30
CA LEU A 106 -1.42 4.62 -12.52
C LEU A 106 -1.89 6.06 -12.27
N CYS A 107 -1.81 6.93 -13.28
CA CYS A 107 -2.57 8.19 -13.23
C CYS A 107 -4.07 7.91 -13.15
N LEU A 108 -4.87 8.88 -12.69
CA LEU A 108 -6.30 8.68 -12.42
C LEU A 108 -7.09 8.14 -13.62
N GLU A 109 -6.75 8.59 -14.83
CA GLU A 109 -7.39 8.11 -16.06
C GLU A 109 -7.10 6.62 -16.31
N GLU A 110 -5.86 6.18 -16.14
CA GLU A 110 -5.47 4.78 -16.36
C GLU A 110 -5.89 3.88 -15.20
N TYR A 111 -5.88 4.38 -13.96
CA TYR A 111 -6.38 3.70 -12.77
C TYR A 111 -7.81 3.19 -12.98
N ARG A 112 -8.68 4.04 -13.55
CA ARG A 112 -10.08 3.71 -13.90
C ARG A 112 -10.23 2.59 -14.94
N LYS A 113 -9.15 2.20 -15.62
CA LYS A 113 -9.18 1.10 -16.60
C LYS A 113 -8.91 -0.26 -15.95
N THR A 114 -8.52 -0.30 -14.68
CA THR A 114 -8.24 -1.54 -13.94
C THR A 114 -9.51 -2.18 -13.38
N LEU A 115 -9.50 -3.51 -13.22
CA LEU A 115 -10.66 -4.25 -12.71
C LEU A 115 -10.96 -3.83 -11.26
N GLY A 116 -12.20 -3.40 -10.98
CA GLY A 116 -12.63 -2.96 -9.64
C GLY A 116 -12.58 -1.46 -9.40
N HIS A 117 -11.94 -0.69 -10.29
CA HIS A 117 -11.68 0.75 -10.07
C HIS A 117 -12.30 1.67 -11.14
N GLN A 118 -13.29 1.20 -11.91
CA GLN A 118 -13.90 1.96 -13.02
C GLN A 118 -14.47 3.32 -12.60
N ASN A 119 -14.91 3.43 -11.34
CA ASN A 119 -15.44 4.66 -10.75
C ASN A 119 -14.44 5.34 -9.81
N GLY A 120 -13.15 4.98 -9.88
CA GLY A 120 -12.11 5.49 -9.00
C GLY A 120 -12.06 7.02 -9.00
N THR A 121 -11.89 7.59 -7.82
CA THR A 121 -11.83 9.03 -7.55
C THR A 121 -10.40 9.47 -7.34
N LEU A 122 -10.19 10.79 -7.24
CA LEU A 122 -8.89 11.33 -6.84
C LEU A 122 -8.55 10.91 -5.40
N ASP A 123 -9.54 10.78 -4.52
CA ASP A 123 -9.32 10.32 -3.15
C ASP A 123 -8.86 8.86 -3.11
N ASP A 124 -9.44 7.99 -3.93
CA ASP A 124 -8.96 6.61 -4.06
C ASP A 124 -7.50 6.55 -4.53
N LEU A 125 -7.10 7.44 -5.46
CA LEU A 125 -5.71 7.53 -5.92
C LEU A 125 -4.77 8.06 -4.84
N LYS A 126 -5.20 9.07 -4.06
CA LYS A 126 -4.45 9.57 -2.89
C LYS A 126 -4.16 8.43 -1.91
N HIS A 127 -5.19 7.66 -1.54
CA HIS A 127 -5.07 6.53 -0.62
C HIS A 127 -4.21 5.41 -1.20
N LEU A 128 -4.35 5.09 -2.48
CA LEU A 128 -3.49 4.10 -3.15
C LEU A 128 -2.00 4.50 -3.08
N ILE A 129 -1.65 5.74 -3.40
CA ILE A 129 -0.25 6.19 -3.34
C ILE A 129 0.28 6.15 -1.91
N LEU A 130 -0.53 6.52 -0.92
CA LEU A 130 -0.15 6.48 0.50
C LEU A 130 -0.05 5.05 1.05
N HIS A 131 -0.88 4.13 0.55
CA HIS A 131 -0.81 2.70 0.83
C HIS A 131 0.55 2.16 0.38
N GLU A 132 0.88 2.36 -0.90
CA GLU A 132 2.18 1.90 -1.45
C GLU A 132 3.37 2.63 -0.81
N PHE A 133 3.21 3.91 -0.47
CA PHE A 133 4.23 4.62 0.30
C PHE A 133 4.44 4.01 1.67
N THR A 134 3.38 3.56 2.34
CA THR A 134 3.50 2.87 3.64
C THR A 134 4.34 1.61 3.51
N HIS A 135 4.13 0.81 2.45
CA HIS A 135 5.01 -0.31 2.13
C HIS A 135 6.45 0.14 1.86
N ALA A 136 6.66 1.20 1.07
CA ALA A 136 8.00 1.73 0.80
C ALA A 136 8.73 2.22 2.06
N VAL A 137 8.00 2.81 3.02
CA VAL A 137 8.54 3.22 4.32
C VAL A 137 8.86 1.99 5.18
N HIS A 138 7.97 1.00 5.18
CA HIS A 138 8.16 -0.25 5.90
C HIS A 138 9.41 -1.02 5.40
N LEU A 139 9.61 -1.09 4.08
CA LEU A 139 10.79 -1.73 3.45
C LEU A 139 12.13 -1.08 3.86
N LYS A 140 12.14 0.18 4.32
CA LYS A 140 13.35 0.81 4.87
C LYS A 140 13.73 0.30 6.26
N ILE A 141 12.79 -0.35 6.95
CA ILE A 141 12.95 -0.88 8.31
C ILE A 141 13.17 -2.39 8.25
N ASN A 142 12.29 -3.10 7.57
CA ASN A 142 12.32 -4.55 7.45
C ASN A 142 11.70 -4.98 6.10
N ASP A 143 12.35 -5.93 5.43
CA ASP A 143 11.91 -6.50 4.15
C ASP A 143 11.13 -7.81 4.30
N LYS A 144 10.95 -8.29 5.54
CA LYS A 144 10.22 -9.52 5.88
C LYS A 144 9.05 -9.22 6.80
N ASP A 145 7.87 -9.62 6.34
CA ASP A 145 6.66 -9.50 7.13
C ASP A 145 5.62 -10.57 6.79
N TYR A 146 4.71 -10.81 7.72
CA TYR A 146 3.45 -11.48 7.45
C TYR A 146 2.52 -10.54 6.68
N GLN A 147 1.77 -11.12 5.73
CA GLN A 147 0.90 -10.34 4.83
C GLN A 147 -0.12 -9.49 5.60
N TRP A 148 -0.70 -10.01 6.70
CA TRP A 148 -1.67 -9.26 7.50
C TRP A 148 -1.09 -8.00 8.14
N LEU A 149 0.18 -8.02 8.55
CA LEU A 149 0.80 -6.88 9.20
C LEU A 149 1.17 -5.83 8.14
N SER A 150 1.81 -6.24 7.05
CA SER A 150 2.19 -5.32 5.97
C SER A 150 0.97 -4.65 5.34
N GLU A 151 -0.04 -5.43 4.97
CA GLU A 151 -1.26 -4.89 4.35
C GLU A 151 -2.17 -4.19 5.36
N GLY A 152 -2.21 -4.67 6.61
CA GLY A 152 -2.93 -4.01 7.70
C GLY A 152 -2.37 -2.63 8.03
N LEU A 153 -1.04 -2.50 8.07
CA LEU A 153 -0.33 -1.22 8.16
C LEU A 153 -0.71 -0.30 7.01
N ALA A 154 -0.52 -0.77 5.77
CA ALA A 154 -0.74 0.05 4.59
C ALA A 154 -2.18 0.51 4.47
N THR A 155 -3.16 -0.36 4.73
CA THR A 155 -4.60 0.00 4.65
C THR A 155 -5.06 0.92 5.77
N THR A 156 -4.50 0.78 6.98
CA THR A 156 -4.93 1.57 8.15
C THR A 156 -4.24 2.91 8.23
N ILE A 157 -2.91 2.96 8.10
CA ILE A 157 -2.14 4.21 8.26
C ILE A 157 -2.28 5.13 7.04
N SER A 158 -2.63 4.59 5.87
CA SER A 158 -2.96 5.40 4.68
C SER A 158 -4.39 5.95 4.67
N HIS A 159 -5.22 5.61 5.67
CA HIS A 159 -6.64 5.96 5.74
C HIS A 159 -7.53 5.37 4.64
N GLN A 160 -7.08 4.31 3.96
CA GLN A 160 -7.81 3.69 2.84
C GLN A 160 -9.17 3.12 3.28
N TYR A 161 -9.27 2.61 4.51
CA TYR A 161 -10.47 1.93 5.01
C TYR A 161 -11.09 2.57 6.26
N ASP A 162 -10.77 3.82 6.59
CA ASP A 162 -11.31 4.53 7.77
C ASP A 162 -12.85 4.54 7.85
N ASN A 163 -13.53 4.47 6.71
CA ASN A 163 -15.00 4.49 6.62
C ASN A 163 -15.62 3.10 6.45
N TYR A 164 -14.83 2.02 6.51
CA TYR A 164 -15.33 0.65 6.35
C TYR A 164 -15.76 0.07 7.69
N GLU A 165 -16.82 -0.73 7.67
CA GLU A 165 -17.22 -1.50 8.84
C GLU A 165 -16.19 -2.61 9.09
N LEU A 166 -15.80 -2.79 10.35
CA LEU A 166 -14.89 -3.86 10.73
C LEU A 166 -15.60 -5.21 10.58
N THR A 167 -15.10 -6.02 9.66
CA THR A 167 -15.58 -7.39 9.40
C THR A 167 -14.40 -8.33 9.41
N PHE A 168 -14.58 -9.52 10.00
CA PHE A 168 -13.52 -10.51 10.04
C PHE A 168 -14.07 -11.92 9.79
N ASP A 169 -13.85 -12.41 8.58
CA ASP A 169 -14.32 -13.72 8.11
C ASP A 169 -13.20 -14.59 7.49
N ALA A 170 -11.95 -14.12 7.55
CA ALA A 170 -10.79 -14.86 7.10
C ALA A 170 -10.47 -16.06 8.00
N THR A 171 -9.87 -17.10 7.42
CA THR A 171 -9.22 -18.18 8.18
C THR A 171 -7.81 -17.78 8.62
N LEU A 172 -7.20 -18.58 9.51
CA LEU A 172 -5.82 -18.34 9.93
C LEU A 172 -4.84 -18.47 8.75
N GLU A 173 -5.04 -19.47 7.88
CA GLU A 173 -4.20 -19.70 6.70
C GLU A 173 -4.24 -18.50 5.74
N GLN A 174 -5.42 -17.92 5.55
CA GLN A 174 -5.60 -16.69 4.77
C GLN A 174 -4.85 -15.49 5.38
N ILE A 175 -4.92 -15.34 6.71
CA ILE A 175 -4.19 -14.28 7.43
C ILE A 175 -2.67 -14.47 7.37
N GLN A 176 -2.22 -15.73 7.32
CA GLN A 176 -0.81 -16.09 7.17
C GLN A 176 -0.30 -15.93 5.73
N GLY A 177 -1.17 -15.60 4.77
CA GLY A 177 -0.83 -15.43 3.36
C GLY A 177 -0.70 -16.74 2.58
N GLU A 178 -1.25 -17.84 3.11
CA GLU A 178 -1.27 -19.14 2.44
C GLU A 178 -2.44 -19.29 1.46
N ASP A 179 -3.47 -18.45 1.60
CA ASP A 179 -4.62 -18.35 0.69
C ASP A 179 -5.11 -16.90 0.56
N TYR A 180 -5.94 -16.65 -0.46
CA TYR A 180 -6.49 -15.32 -0.74
C TYR A 180 -7.52 -14.89 0.31
N THR A 181 -7.43 -13.64 0.76
CA THR A 181 -8.49 -12.96 1.51
C THR A 181 -8.62 -11.49 1.12
N HIS A 182 -9.73 -10.88 1.51
CA HIS A 182 -9.97 -9.47 1.25
C HIS A 182 -9.18 -8.59 2.21
N TYR A 183 -8.63 -7.48 1.71
CA TYR A 183 -7.81 -6.54 2.50
C TYR A 183 -8.49 -6.00 3.76
N THR A 184 -9.83 -5.98 3.79
CA THR A 184 -10.61 -5.60 4.98
C THR A 184 -10.37 -6.52 6.18
N ASN A 185 -9.99 -7.78 5.96
CA ASN A 185 -9.61 -8.69 7.03
C ASN A 185 -8.27 -8.27 7.66
N TYR A 186 -7.26 -7.93 6.84
CA TYR A 186 -5.98 -7.41 7.32
C TYR A 186 -6.13 -6.09 8.06
N HIS A 187 -6.92 -5.16 7.50
CA HIS A 187 -7.27 -3.90 8.17
C HIS A 187 -7.94 -4.15 9.53
N THR A 188 -8.91 -5.06 9.59
CA THR A 188 -9.65 -5.34 10.83
C THR A 188 -8.76 -5.93 11.92
N MET A 189 -7.90 -6.90 11.56
CA MET A 189 -6.94 -7.46 12.50
C MET A 189 -5.93 -6.42 12.96
N PHE A 190 -5.34 -5.64 12.04
CA PHE A 190 -4.42 -4.58 12.40
C PHE A 190 -5.07 -3.53 13.32
N TYR A 191 -6.29 -3.08 12.99
CA TYR A 191 -7.04 -2.13 13.81
C TYR A 191 -7.26 -2.67 15.23
N TYR A 192 -7.64 -3.95 15.37
CA TYR A 192 -7.76 -4.58 16.68
C TYR A 192 -6.44 -4.53 17.48
N VAL A 193 -5.34 -4.94 16.84
CA VAL A 193 -4.02 -4.99 17.50
C VAL A 193 -3.58 -3.57 17.89
N TYR A 194 -3.74 -2.61 16.99
CA TYR A 194 -3.35 -1.22 17.22
C TYR A 194 -4.16 -0.58 18.35
N GLU A 195 -5.48 -0.74 18.36
CA GLU A 195 -6.33 -0.17 19.42
C GLU A 195 -6.10 -0.83 20.78
N THR A 196 -5.76 -2.12 20.80
CA THR A 196 -5.61 -2.89 22.05
C THR A 196 -4.21 -2.75 22.65
N TYR A 197 -3.17 -2.82 21.83
CA TYR A 197 -1.77 -2.88 22.27
C TYR A 197 -0.97 -1.60 21.96
N GLY A 198 -1.50 -0.74 21.08
CA GLY A 198 -0.90 0.54 20.74
C GLY A 198 0.24 0.46 19.72
N ARG A 199 0.67 1.64 19.29
CA ARG A 199 1.75 1.87 18.31
C ARG A 199 3.03 1.11 18.63
N GLU A 200 3.51 1.17 19.87
CA GLU A 200 4.80 0.58 20.25
C GLU A 200 4.82 -0.94 20.03
N TYR A 201 3.70 -1.63 20.27
CA TYR A 201 3.60 -3.07 20.03
C TYR A 201 3.60 -3.40 18.54
N ILE A 202 2.89 -2.61 17.71
CA ILE A 202 2.99 -2.73 16.25
C ILE A 202 4.42 -2.57 15.78
N LEU A 203 5.15 -1.57 16.28
CA LEU A 203 6.54 -1.36 15.90
C LEU A 203 7.45 -2.52 16.36
N GLN A 204 7.18 -3.15 17.50
CA GLN A 204 7.89 -4.36 17.91
C GLN A 204 7.66 -5.51 16.93
N LEU A 205 6.43 -5.69 16.45
CA LEU A 205 6.10 -6.70 15.43
C LEU A 205 6.82 -6.39 14.11
N VAL A 206 6.74 -5.15 13.61
CA VAL A 206 7.41 -4.72 12.37
C VAL A 206 8.91 -5.02 12.40
N ASN A 207 9.57 -4.79 13.53
CA ASN A 207 11.01 -4.99 13.67
C ASN A 207 11.42 -6.44 13.96
N ASN A 208 10.48 -7.38 14.14
CA ASN A 208 10.79 -8.74 14.56
C ASN A 208 9.89 -9.80 13.92
N TYR A 209 10.34 -10.33 12.78
CA TYR A 209 9.64 -11.38 12.04
C TYR A 209 9.32 -12.64 12.87
N GLU A 210 10.22 -13.06 13.77
CA GLU A 210 9.96 -14.23 14.63
C GLU A 210 8.85 -13.95 15.65
N LEU A 211 8.76 -12.72 16.15
CA LEU A 211 7.66 -12.31 17.01
C LEU A 211 6.34 -12.30 16.25
N GLN A 212 6.33 -11.79 15.01
CA GLN A 212 5.13 -11.83 14.15
C GLN A 212 4.61 -13.26 14.01
N LYS A 213 5.51 -14.21 13.71
CA LYS A 213 5.19 -15.63 13.59
C LYS A 213 4.59 -16.21 14.87
N GLN A 214 5.17 -15.89 16.02
CA GLN A 214 4.71 -16.38 17.33
C GLN A 214 3.34 -15.79 17.71
N GLU A 215 3.10 -14.53 17.38
CA GLU A 215 1.92 -13.80 17.83
C GLU A 215 0.72 -13.92 16.88
N THR A 216 0.94 -14.23 15.60
CA THR A 216 -0.12 -14.20 14.57
C THR A 216 -1.34 -15.04 14.94
N GLU A 217 -1.16 -16.30 15.40
CA GLU A 217 -2.30 -17.15 15.77
C GLU A 217 -3.05 -16.62 17.00
N ARG A 218 -2.33 -16.10 18.01
CA ARG A 218 -2.92 -15.49 19.20
C ARG A 218 -3.77 -14.27 18.82
N LEU A 219 -3.19 -13.34 18.05
CA LEU A 219 -3.83 -12.11 17.62
C LEU A 219 -5.02 -12.38 16.68
N TYR A 220 -4.94 -13.41 15.84
CA TYR A 220 -6.04 -13.87 15.01
C TYR A 220 -7.24 -14.28 15.87
N ASN A 221 -7.03 -15.17 16.85
CA ASN A 221 -8.09 -15.67 17.73
C ASN A 221 -8.74 -14.53 18.52
N GLU A 222 -7.93 -13.60 19.03
CA GLU A 222 -8.44 -12.43 19.75
C GLU A 222 -9.25 -11.48 18.85
N THR A 223 -8.85 -11.33 17.57
CA THR A 223 -9.60 -10.54 16.58
C THR A 223 -10.96 -11.16 16.32
N VAL A 224 -11.04 -12.49 16.17
CA VAL A 224 -12.31 -13.23 16.02
C VAL A 224 -13.24 -12.97 17.21
N GLU A 225 -12.72 -13.04 18.43
CA GLU A 225 -13.49 -12.76 19.66
C GLU A 225 -13.95 -11.30 19.73
N TYR A 226 -13.06 -10.35 19.37
CA TYR A 226 -13.36 -8.93 19.36
C TYR A 226 -14.53 -8.57 18.43
N ILE A 227 -14.53 -9.08 17.19
CA ILE A 227 -15.60 -8.84 16.22
C ILE A 227 -16.90 -9.55 16.62
N SER A 228 -16.81 -10.76 17.16
CA SER A 228 -17.96 -11.50 17.67
C SER A 228 -18.68 -10.77 18.81
N ASN A 229 -17.93 -10.04 19.64
CA ASN A 229 -18.49 -9.27 20.76
C ASN A 229 -19.07 -7.91 20.33
N LYS A 230 -18.61 -7.34 19.21
CA LYS A 230 -19.15 -6.10 18.63
C LYS A 230 -20.43 -6.30 17.82
N THR A 231 -20.64 -7.50 17.27
CA THR A 231 -21.86 -7.82 16.52
C THR A 231 -23.01 -8.11 17.50
N PRO A 232 -24.12 -7.33 17.51
CA PRO A 232 -25.25 -7.64 18.36
C PRO A 232 -25.76 -9.05 18.02
N LYS A 233 -25.79 -9.96 19.01
CA LYS A 233 -26.44 -11.25 18.84
C LYS A 233 -27.90 -10.98 18.45
N ARG A 234 -28.24 -11.24 17.18
CA ARG A 234 -29.64 -11.24 16.73
C ARG A 234 -30.37 -12.26 17.61
N LYS A 235 -31.22 -11.74 18.52
CA LYS A 235 -32.15 -12.56 19.32
C LYS A 235 -33.24 -13.13 18.42
#